data_AF-A0A7Y5BX09-F1
#
_entry.id   AF-A0A7Y5BX09-F1
#
_cell.length_a   1.000
_cell.length_b   1.000
_cell.length_c   1.000
_cell.angle_alpha   90.00
_cell.angle_beta   90.00
_cell.angle_gamma   90.00
#
_symmetry.space_group_name_H-M   'P 1'
#
loop_
_entity.id
_entity.type
_entity.pdbx_description
1 polymer ?
#
loop_
_entity_poly.entity_id
_entity_poly.type
_entity_poly.pdbx_seq_one_letter_code
_entity_poly.pdbx_strand_id
1 'polypeptide(L)'
;MSTQPEKSPASKTPETDKKTAPNLPAEALSRTESKASQLFRSFLRWAGLGVVVFGLGALTAIFLFYVPKADELKLAEQDLATANAKINELHAEIATLETQIAELTPLEETNQSLKTELDQVFLHLHLIVALKDVRSAQFALAQENTPHAKNALEETADTLTTMQDLLATDQATELNALLSRLELAQGEIESNPFAAQSDLEVLAVRLIELEEAWFSAP
;
A
#
# COMPACT_ATOMS: atom_id res chain seq x y z
N MET A 1 -12.98 4.38 -92.41
CA MET A 1 -12.43 4.57 -93.78
C MET A 1 -13.13 5.77 -94.39
N SER A 2 -12.34 6.63 -95.04
CA SER A 2 -12.64 7.89 -95.73
C SER A 2 -13.97 7.89 -96.51
N THR A 3 -14.67 9.02 -96.75
CA THR A 3 -14.20 10.27 -97.37
C THR A 3 -15.22 11.42 -97.18
N GLN A 4 -14.73 12.67 -97.26
CA GLN A 4 -15.39 13.93 -97.73
C GLN A 4 -16.17 13.73 -99.07
N PRO A 5 -16.91 14.71 -99.66
CA PRO A 5 -16.70 16.18 -99.75
C PRO A 5 -18.02 17.01 -99.60
N GLU A 6 -18.12 18.34 -99.65
CA GLU A 6 -17.98 19.35 -100.72
C GLU A 6 -18.54 20.65 -100.06
N LYS A 7 -18.10 21.90 -100.23
CA LYS A 7 -18.07 22.70 -101.45
C LYS A 7 -17.50 24.10 -101.12
N SER A 8 -16.54 24.56 -101.93
CA SER A 8 -16.21 25.98 -102.15
C SER A 8 -17.19 26.55 -103.22
N PRO A 9 -17.34 27.88 -103.45
CA PRO A 9 -16.35 28.67 -104.21
C PRO A 9 -16.21 30.15 -103.70
N ALA A 10 -15.02 30.75 -103.68
CA ALA A 10 -14.25 31.37 -104.77
C ALA A 10 -14.61 32.83 -105.09
N SER A 11 -13.61 33.71 -105.03
CA SER A 11 -13.34 34.75 -106.05
C SER A 11 -11.92 35.31 -105.83
N LYS A 12 -10.93 34.82 -106.61
CA LYS A 12 -10.31 35.43 -107.80
C LYS A 12 -9.24 36.49 -107.47
N THR A 13 -7.92 36.19 -107.49
CA THR A 13 -6.92 36.21 -108.62
C THR A 13 -6.91 37.51 -109.44
N PRO A 14 -5.77 37.95 -110.05
CA PRO A 14 -4.75 37.13 -110.76
C PRO A 14 -3.26 37.53 -110.51
N GLU A 15 -2.37 36.55 -110.40
CA GLU A 15 -1.43 35.98 -111.41
C GLU A 15 -0.06 36.69 -111.46
N THR A 16 1.06 36.03 -111.14
CA THR A 16 1.94 35.16 -111.98
C THR A 16 2.50 35.89 -113.22
N ASP A 17 3.75 35.75 -113.68
CA ASP A 17 4.80 34.74 -113.52
C ASP A 17 6.13 35.30 -114.11
N LYS A 18 7.27 34.67 -113.74
CA LYS A 18 8.56 34.58 -114.48
C LYS A 18 9.38 35.86 -114.75
N LYS A 19 10.73 35.89 -114.67
CA LYS A 19 11.77 34.87 -115.01
C LYS A 19 13.18 35.38 -114.62
N THR A 20 14.15 34.45 -114.48
CA THR A 20 15.61 34.58 -114.79
C THR A 20 16.59 34.95 -113.66
N ALA A 21 17.55 34.06 -113.40
CA ALA A 21 18.82 34.24 -112.64
C ALA A 21 20.00 34.45 -113.63
N PRO A 22 21.31 34.53 -113.25
CA PRO A 22 22.00 34.76 -111.96
C PRO A 22 23.20 35.78 -112.04
N ASN A 23 23.74 36.25 -110.89
CA ASN A 23 25.19 36.29 -110.56
C ASN A 23 25.52 36.96 -109.19
N LEU A 24 26.56 36.40 -108.55
CA LEU A 24 27.17 36.49 -107.20
C LEU A 24 27.89 37.84 -106.85
N PRO A 25 28.63 38.01 -105.70
CA PRO A 25 28.57 37.50 -104.29
C PRO A 25 28.81 38.61 -103.20
N ALA A 26 29.02 38.19 -101.93
CA ALA A 26 29.37 38.92 -100.68
C ALA A 26 28.12 39.23 -99.81
N GLU A 27 28.08 39.02 -98.50
CA GLU A 27 29.12 39.02 -97.47
C GLU A 27 28.59 38.31 -96.21
N ALA A 28 29.50 37.92 -95.31
CA ALA A 28 29.27 37.19 -94.08
C ALA A 28 28.32 37.89 -93.08
N LEU A 29 27.84 37.15 -92.06
CA LEU A 29 28.14 37.43 -90.65
C LEU A 29 27.42 36.44 -89.68
N SER A 30 28.26 35.63 -89.02
CA SER A 30 28.22 35.20 -87.61
C SER A 30 26.89 34.81 -86.94
N ARG A 31 26.81 33.54 -86.53
CA ARG A 31 25.99 33.07 -85.40
C ARG A 31 26.39 33.82 -84.14
N THR A 32 25.50 34.67 -83.63
CA THR A 32 25.66 35.27 -82.31
C THR A 32 25.29 34.23 -81.25
N GLU A 33 26.27 33.60 -80.64
CA GLU A 33 26.06 32.87 -79.40
C GLU A 33 25.54 33.84 -78.31
N SER A 34 24.40 33.45 -77.73
CA SER A 34 23.66 34.22 -76.74
C SER A 34 24.49 34.43 -75.46
N LYS A 35 24.98 35.65 -75.24
CA LYS A 35 25.58 36.08 -73.95
C LYS A 35 24.59 35.92 -72.77
N ALA A 36 23.28 35.96 -73.04
CA ALA A 36 22.23 35.70 -72.06
C ALA A 36 22.20 34.23 -71.59
N SER A 37 22.52 33.27 -72.47
CA SER A 37 22.63 31.85 -72.11
C SER A 37 23.78 31.58 -71.13
N GLN A 38 24.84 32.38 -71.18
CA GLN A 38 26.03 32.22 -70.35
C GLN A 38 25.82 32.81 -68.95
N LEU A 39 25.14 33.95 -68.84
CA LEU A 39 24.72 34.54 -67.55
C LEU A 39 23.63 33.70 -66.87
N PHE A 40 22.67 33.18 -67.63
CA PHE A 40 21.64 32.28 -67.11
C PHE A 40 22.26 30.99 -66.57
N ARG A 41 23.27 30.42 -67.25
CA ARG A 41 24.03 29.25 -66.75
C ARG A 41 24.79 29.54 -65.45
N SER A 42 25.35 30.74 -65.29
CA SER A 42 25.98 31.14 -64.03
C SER A 42 24.96 31.36 -62.92
N PHE A 43 23.84 32.04 -63.20
CA PHE A 43 22.76 32.19 -62.22
C PHE A 43 22.18 30.85 -61.80
N LEU A 44 21.98 29.91 -62.73
CA LEU A 44 21.49 28.55 -62.44
C LEU A 44 22.48 27.74 -61.58
N ARG A 45 23.79 27.94 -61.77
CA ARG A 45 24.83 27.35 -60.91
C ARG A 45 24.80 27.92 -59.50
N TRP A 46 24.67 29.23 -59.34
CA TRP A 46 24.57 29.89 -58.03
C TRP A 46 23.24 29.61 -57.33
N ALA A 47 22.13 29.55 -58.08
CA ALA A 47 20.82 29.16 -57.57
C ALA A 47 20.82 27.69 -57.14
N GLY A 48 21.43 26.79 -57.92
CA GLY A 48 21.64 25.40 -57.54
C GLY A 48 22.47 25.27 -56.26
N LEU A 49 23.56 26.02 -56.13
CA LEU A 49 24.36 26.09 -54.91
C LEU A 49 23.54 26.62 -53.72
N GLY A 50 22.74 27.66 -53.93
CA GLY A 50 21.85 28.22 -52.92
C GLY A 50 20.79 27.21 -52.43
N VAL A 51 20.18 26.45 -53.34
CA VAL A 51 19.22 25.38 -53.01
C VAL A 51 19.90 24.24 -52.25
N VAL A 52 21.12 23.87 -52.61
CA VAL A 52 21.89 22.84 -51.88
C VAL A 52 22.23 23.31 -50.46
N VAL A 53 22.71 24.54 -50.29
CA VAL A 53 23.02 25.11 -48.97
C VAL A 53 21.76 25.29 -48.13
N PHE A 54 20.65 25.75 -48.73
CA PHE A 54 19.37 25.87 -48.06
C PHE A 54 18.79 24.50 -47.65
N GLY A 55 18.89 23.51 -48.54
CA GLY A 55 18.51 22.13 -48.24
C GLY A 55 19.34 21.52 -47.12
N LEU A 56 20.65 21.75 -47.11
CA LEU A 56 21.53 21.35 -46.00
C LEU A 56 21.19 22.08 -44.70
N GLY A 57 20.89 23.38 -44.76
CA GLY A 57 20.48 24.20 -43.61
C GLY A 57 19.15 23.74 -43.01
N ALA A 58 18.16 23.41 -43.84
CA ALA A 58 16.89 22.86 -43.41
C ALA A 58 17.04 21.46 -42.81
N LEU A 59 17.86 20.60 -43.42
CA LEU A 59 18.19 19.27 -42.89
C LEU A 59 18.90 19.36 -41.53
N THR A 60 19.87 20.27 -41.39
CA THR A 60 20.57 20.48 -40.11
C THR A 60 19.63 21.01 -39.03
N ALA A 61 18.73 21.95 -39.35
CA ALA A 61 17.72 22.43 -38.40
C ALA A 61 16.76 21.32 -37.95
N ILE A 62 16.26 20.49 -38.88
CA ILE A 62 15.41 19.35 -38.55
C ILE A 62 16.15 18.36 -37.66
N PHE A 63 17.41 18.04 -37.99
CA PHE A 63 18.21 17.09 -37.19
C PHE A 63 18.52 17.64 -35.79
N LEU A 64 18.79 18.94 -35.68
CA LEU A 64 19.16 19.57 -34.40
C LEU A 64 17.97 19.75 -33.45
N PHE A 65 16.74 19.86 -33.96
CA PHE A 65 15.55 20.09 -33.14
C PHE A 65 14.63 18.87 -33.00
N TYR A 66 14.52 18.00 -34.00
CA TYR A 66 13.57 16.87 -33.99
C TYR A 66 14.12 15.63 -33.28
N VAL A 67 15.40 15.32 -33.47
CA VAL A 67 16.08 14.19 -32.80
C VAL A 67 16.06 14.32 -31.27
N PRO A 68 16.45 15.45 -30.65
CA PRO A 68 16.41 15.56 -29.18
C PRO A 68 14.98 15.48 -28.63
N LYS A 69 13.97 15.96 -29.38
CA LYS A 69 12.57 15.87 -28.94
C LYS A 69 12.01 14.45 -29.04
N ALA A 70 12.43 13.67 -30.03
CA ALA A 70 12.09 12.25 -30.12
C ALA A 70 12.73 11.43 -28.98
N ASP A 71 13.98 11.74 -28.62
CA ASP A 71 14.68 11.11 -27.49
C ASP A 71 14.04 11.49 -26.14
N GLU A 72 13.66 12.76 -25.94
CA GLU A 72 12.93 13.23 -24.76
C GLU A 72 11.57 12.53 -24.61
N LEU A 73 10.80 12.38 -25.70
CA LEU A 73 9.51 11.67 -25.66
C LEU A 73 9.69 10.19 -25.34
N LYS A 74 10.68 9.53 -25.95
CA LYS A 74 10.99 8.14 -25.66
C LYS A 74 11.42 7.93 -24.21
N LEU A 75 12.21 8.85 -23.65
CA LEU A 75 12.61 8.81 -22.25
C LEU A 75 11.41 9.03 -21.33
N ALA A 76 10.55 10.00 -21.64
CA ALA A 76 9.31 10.22 -20.89
C ALA A 76 8.35 9.02 -20.94
N GLU A 77 8.23 8.33 -22.09
CA GLU A 77 7.45 7.09 -22.22
C GLU A 77 8.04 5.95 -21.38
N GLN A 78 9.37 5.82 -21.34
CA GLN A 78 10.06 4.84 -20.49
C GLN A 78 9.88 5.13 -19.00
N ASP A 79 9.97 6.40 -18.61
CA ASP A 79 9.74 6.84 -17.23
C ASP A 79 8.28 6.57 -16.83
N LEU A 80 7.31 6.87 -17.69
CA LEU A 80 5.90 6.53 -17.45
C LEU A 80 5.67 5.02 -17.35
N ALA A 81 6.28 4.22 -18.21
CA ALA A 81 6.19 2.76 -18.14
C ALA A 81 6.77 2.22 -16.83
N THR A 82 7.92 2.76 -16.40
CA THR A 82 8.59 2.39 -15.15
C THR A 82 7.77 2.82 -13.93
N ALA A 83 7.25 4.05 -13.94
CA ALA A 83 6.39 4.56 -12.88
C ALA A 83 5.10 3.75 -12.77
N ASN A 84 4.46 3.41 -13.88
CA ASN A 84 3.27 2.56 -13.90
C ASN A 84 3.58 1.14 -13.39
N ALA A 85 4.72 0.56 -13.77
CA ALA A 85 5.15 -0.73 -13.23
C ALA A 85 5.35 -0.65 -11.71
N LYS A 86 5.96 0.43 -11.21
CA LYS A 86 6.15 0.63 -9.77
C LYS A 86 4.82 0.84 -9.03
N ILE A 87 3.89 1.58 -9.62
CA ILE A 87 2.54 1.77 -9.08
C ILE A 87 1.84 0.41 -8.98
N ASN A 88 1.91 -0.44 -10.00
CA ASN A 88 1.29 -1.77 -9.97
C ASN A 88 1.91 -2.68 -8.91
N GLU A 89 3.23 -2.64 -8.76
CA GLU A 89 3.95 -3.38 -7.71
C GLU A 89 3.50 -2.92 -6.31
N LEU A 90 3.45 -1.61 -6.07
CA LEU A 90 3.00 -1.06 -4.78
C LEU A 90 1.53 -1.40 -4.49
N HIS A 91 0.65 -1.39 -5.49
CA HIS A 91 -0.74 -1.84 -5.31
C HIS A 91 -0.82 -3.33 -4.94
N ALA A 92 0.01 -4.18 -5.54
CA ALA A 92 0.08 -5.59 -5.19
C ALA A 92 0.62 -5.81 -3.76
N GLU A 93 1.61 -5.01 -3.35
CA GLU A 93 2.14 -5.03 -1.98
C GLU A 93 1.08 -4.58 -0.97
N ILE A 94 0.36 -3.48 -1.24
CA ILE A 94 -0.75 -3.00 -0.41
C ILE A 94 -1.81 -4.09 -0.28
N ALA A 95 -2.25 -4.70 -1.37
CA ALA A 95 -3.26 -5.76 -1.33
C ALA A 95 -2.80 -6.98 -0.50
N THR A 96 -1.51 -7.29 -0.56
CA THR A 96 -0.91 -8.37 0.24
C THR A 96 -0.89 -8.01 1.72
N LEU A 97 -0.50 -6.78 2.06
CA LEU A 97 -0.49 -6.29 3.44
C LEU A 97 -1.90 -6.18 4.02
N GLU A 98 -2.87 -5.72 3.24
CA GLU A 98 -4.29 -5.69 3.63
C GLU A 98 -4.81 -7.09 3.94
N THR A 99 -4.42 -8.10 3.14
CA THR A 99 -4.76 -9.50 3.40
C THR A 99 -4.13 -9.99 4.70
N GLN A 100 -2.85 -9.71 4.93
CA GLN A 100 -2.17 -10.09 6.18
C GLN A 100 -2.79 -9.44 7.42
N ILE A 101 -3.17 -8.16 7.32
CA ILE A 101 -3.87 -7.47 8.41
C ILE A 101 -5.22 -8.14 8.66
N ALA A 102 -6.00 -8.41 7.61
CA ALA A 102 -7.30 -9.09 7.72
C ALA A 102 -7.18 -10.49 8.35
N GLU A 103 -6.06 -11.18 8.14
CA GLU A 103 -5.77 -12.47 8.79
C GLU A 103 -5.31 -12.32 10.25
N LEU A 104 -4.49 -11.30 10.57
CA LEU A 104 -3.92 -11.14 11.91
C LEU A 104 -4.89 -10.56 12.94
N THR A 105 -5.76 -9.63 12.55
CA THR A 105 -6.73 -9.00 13.46
C THR A 105 -7.60 -10.01 14.22
N PRO A 106 -8.27 -10.99 13.58
CA PRO A 106 -9.09 -11.96 14.32
C PRO A 106 -8.25 -12.87 15.23
N LEU A 107 -6.98 -13.14 14.87
CA LEU A 107 -6.07 -13.92 15.71
C LEU A 107 -5.67 -13.15 16.97
N GLU A 108 -5.46 -11.85 16.86
CA GLU A 108 -5.19 -10.98 18.01
C GLU A 108 -6.41 -10.88 18.93
N GLU A 109 -7.60 -10.67 18.37
CA GLU A 109 -8.86 -10.68 19.13
C GLU A 109 -9.07 -12.01 19.86
N THR A 110 -8.84 -13.13 19.17
CA THR A 110 -8.93 -14.47 19.75
C THR A 110 -7.92 -14.67 20.87
N ASN A 111 -6.67 -14.21 20.69
CA ASN A 111 -5.64 -14.27 21.74
C ASN A 111 -6.03 -13.46 22.97
N GLN A 112 -6.55 -12.25 22.79
CA GLN A 112 -7.00 -11.42 23.92
C GLN A 112 -8.18 -12.08 24.64
N SER A 113 -9.15 -12.63 23.89
CA SER A 113 -10.28 -13.37 24.46
C SER A 113 -9.82 -14.59 25.26
N LEU A 114 -8.92 -15.40 24.70
CA LEU A 114 -8.35 -16.57 25.37
C LEU A 114 -7.57 -16.18 26.63
N LYS A 115 -6.84 -15.06 26.60
CA LYS A 115 -6.13 -14.54 27.77
C LYS A 115 -7.11 -14.14 28.87
N THR A 116 -8.18 -13.43 28.54
CA THR A 116 -9.23 -13.08 29.51
C THR A 116 -9.91 -14.31 30.09
N GLU A 117 -10.24 -15.31 29.27
CA GLU A 117 -10.81 -16.57 29.75
C GLU A 117 -9.83 -17.32 30.68
N LEU A 118 -8.55 -17.35 30.32
CA LEU A 118 -7.52 -17.96 31.14
C LEU A 118 -7.38 -17.26 32.50
N ASP A 119 -7.36 -15.93 32.52
CA ASP A 119 -7.29 -15.12 33.73
C ASP A 119 -8.52 -15.38 34.63
N GLN A 120 -9.72 -15.52 34.05
CA GLN A 120 -10.95 -15.89 34.77
C GLN A 120 -10.87 -17.30 35.37
N VAL A 121 -10.36 -18.28 34.62
CA VAL A 121 -10.18 -19.66 35.12
C VAL A 121 -9.15 -19.69 36.26
N PHE A 122 -8.05 -18.96 36.14
CA PHE A 122 -7.06 -18.86 37.23
C PHE A 122 -7.66 -18.19 38.47
N LEU A 123 -8.42 -17.12 38.29
CA LEU A 123 -9.11 -16.45 39.39
C LEU A 123 -10.06 -17.41 40.12
N HIS A 124 -10.87 -18.20 39.38
CA HIS A 124 -11.76 -19.18 39.99
C HIS A 124 -10.99 -20.28 40.71
N LEU A 125 -9.92 -20.79 40.10
CA LEU A 125 -9.04 -21.79 40.73
C LEU A 125 -8.47 -21.29 42.05
N HIS A 126 -7.91 -20.08 42.08
CA HIS A 126 -7.32 -19.51 43.30
C HIS A 126 -8.36 -19.29 44.39
N LEU A 127 -9.58 -18.86 44.02
CA LEU A 127 -10.69 -18.73 44.97
C LEU A 127 -11.05 -20.07 45.61
N ILE A 128 -11.16 -21.14 44.81
CA ILE A 128 -11.45 -22.50 45.29
C ILE A 128 -10.32 -23.03 46.17
N VAL A 129 -9.06 -22.78 45.82
CA VAL A 129 -7.90 -23.14 46.64
C VAL A 129 -7.98 -22.46 48.01
N ALA A 130 -8.21 -21.14 48.03
CA ALA A 130 -8.35 -20.40 49.28
C ALA A 130 -9.52 -20.93 50.14
N LEU A 131 -10.67 -21.22 49.53
CA LEU A 131 -11.82 -21.79 50.24
C LEU A 131 -11.51 -23.17 50.84
N LYS A 132 -10.83 -24.04 50.08
CA LYS A 132 -10.41 -25.37 50.53
C LYS A 132 -9.42 -25.26 51.71
N ASP A 133 -8.49 -24.33 51.66
CA ASP A 133 -7.50 -24.09 52.72
C ASP A 133 -8.16 -23.58 54.00
N VAL A 134 -9.07 -22.60 53.88
CA VAL A 134 -9.88 -22.09 55.01
C VAL A 134 -10.69 -23.22 55.66
N ARG A 135 -11.38 -24.04 54.86
CA ARG A 135 -12.15 -25.19 55.39
C ARG A 135 -11.27 -26.23 56.04
N SER A 136 -10.07 -26.48 55.50
CA SER A 136 -9.10 -27.40 56.08
C SER A 136 -8.61 -26.89 57.44
N ALA A 137 -8.38 -25.59 57.56
CA ALA A 137 -8.01 -24.96 58.82
C ALA A 137 -9.14 -25.03 59.86
N GLN A 138 -10.38 -24.74 59.46
CA GLN A 138 -11.56 -24.90 60.33
C GLN A 138 -11.70 -26.32 60.85
N PHE A 139 -11.52 -27.32 59.97
CA PHE A 139 -11.58 -28.72 60.35
C PHE A 139 -10.44 -29.12 61.31
N ALA A 140 -9.24 -28.57 61.13
CA ALA A 140 -8.12 -28.78 62.02
C ALA A 140 -8.34 -28.14 63.40
N LEU A 141 -8.88 -26.91 63.46
CA LEU A 141 -9.24 -26.24 64.71
C LEU A 141 -10.33 -27.00 65.47
N ALA A 142 -11.34 -27.53 64.77
CA ALA A 142 -12.38 -28.36 65.38
C ALA A 142 -11.84 -29.66 66.01
N GLN A 143 -10.66 -30.13 65.57
CA GLN A 143 -9.95 -31.27 66.14
C GLN A 143 -8.84 -30.86 67.13
N GLU A 144 -8.81 -29.59 67.53
CA GLU A 144 -7.79 -29.02 68.42
C GLU A 144 -6.36 -29.15 67.87
N ASN A 145 -6.21 -29.31 66.55
CA ASN A 145 -4.93 -29.45 65.86
C ASN A 145 -4.46 -28.11 65.29
N THR A 146 -3.99 -27.23 66.18
CA THR A 146 -3.53 -25.88 65.80
C THR A 146 -2.34 -25.89 64.81
N PRO A 147 -1.35 -26.80 64.89
CA PRO A 147 -0.28 -26.84 63.89
C PRO A 147 -0.79 -27.14 62.48
N HIS A 148 -1.76 -28.04 62.35
CA HIS A 148 -2.36 -28.34 61.05
C HIS A 148 -3.23 -27.18 60.54
N ALA A 149 -3.91 -26.46 61.44
CA ALA A 149 -4.66 -25.27 61.04
C ALA A 149 -3.75 -24.17 60.47
N LYS A 150 -2.58 -23.93 61.10
CA LYS A 150 -1.58 -22.97 60.60
C LYS A 150 -1.03 -23.38 59.23
N ASN A 151 -0.61 -24.64 59.11
CA ASN A 151 -0.09 -25.18 57.85
C ASN A 151 -1.13 -25.08 56.73
N ALA A 152 -2.40 -25.40 57.02
CA ALA A 152 -3.48 -25.29 56.04
C ALA A 152 -3.66 -23.87 55.48
N LEU A 153 -3.29 -22.81 56.22
CA LEU A 153 -3.44 -21.42 55.80
C LEU A 153 -2.14 -20.78 55.29
N GLU A 154 -1.02 -21.52 55.27
CA GLU A 154 0.32 -20.98 55.04
C GLU A 154 0.42 -20.20 53.72
N GLU A 155 -0.15 -20.76 52.65
CA GLU A 155 -0.11 -20.18 51.30
C GLU A 155 -1.38 -19.39 50.93
N THR A 156 -2.36 -19.31 51.83
CA THR A 156 -3.65 -18.69 51.53
C THR A 156 -3.53 -17.18 51.30
N ALA A 157 -2.62 -16.51 52.02
CA ALA A 157 -2.37 -15.07 51.84
C ALA A 157 -1.76 -14.77 50.45
N ASP A 158 -0.82 -15.59 50.01
CA ASP A 158 -0.20 -15.48 48.69
C ASP A 158 -1.22 -15.79 47.57
N THR A 159 -2.09 -16.77 47.81
CA THR A 159 -3.20 -17.10 46.90
C THR A 159 -4.14 -15.91 46.71
N LEU A 160 -4.58 -15.27 47.80
CA LEU A 160 -5.44 -14.09 47.74
C LEU A 160 -4.72 -12.88 47.12
N THR A 161 -3.42 -12.73 47.34
CA THR A 161 -2.62 -11.65 46.71
C THR A 161 -2.50 -11.87 45.20
N THR A 162 -2.25 -13.10 44.76
CA THR A 162 -2.19 -13.46 43.33
C THR A 162 -3.51 -13.15 42.62
N MET A 163 -4.64 -13.36 43.30
CA MET A 163 -5.96 -12.98 42.77
C MET A 163 -6.10 -11.46 42.58
N GLN A 164 -5.51 -10.62 43.45
CA GLN A 164 -5.57 -9.17 43.29
C GLN A 164 -4.90 -8.70 41.99
N ASP A 165 -3.79 -9.34 41.61
CA ASP A 165 -3.06 -9.00 40.38
C ASP A 165 -3.83 -9.34 39.10
N LEU A 166 -4.80 -10.27 39.18
CA LEU A 166 -5.66 -10.69 38.08
C LEU A 166 -6.94 -9.85 37.97
N LEU A 167 -7.23 -8.98 38.94
CA LEU A 167 -8.51 -8.27 39.07
C LEU A 167 -8.43 -6.79 38.68
N ALA A 168 -9.58 -6.22 38.32
CA ALA A 168 -9.72 -4.77 38.20
C ALA A 168 -9.76 -4.10 39.59
N THR A 169 -9.35 -2.82 39.66
CA THR A 169 -9.19 -2.05 40.91
C THR A 169 -10.39 -2.11 41.86
N ASP A 170 -11.62 -2.13 41.34
CA ASP A 170 -12.83 -2.13 42.15
C ASP A 170 -13.03 -3.46 42.92
N GLN A 171 -12.63 -4.58 42.33
CA GLN A 171 -12.71 -5.92 42.94
C GLN A 171 -11.57 -6.17 43.96
N ALA A 172 -10.44 -5.49 43.80
CA ALA A 172 -9.30 -5.62 44.71
C ALA A 172 -9.60 -5.16 46.15
N THR A 173 -10.56 -4.23 46.34
CA THR A 173 -10.96 -3.76 47.68
C THR A 173 -11.58 -4.89 48.51
N GLU A 174 -12.38 -5.74 47.89
CA GLU A 174 -13.04 -6.87 48.57
C GLU A 174 -12.00 -7.90 49.05
N LEU A 175 -10.97 -8.19 48.24
CA LEU A 175 -9.88 -9.08 48.66
C LEU A 175 -9.04 -8.52 49.80
N ASN A 176 -8.82 -7.20 49.87
CA ASN A 176 -8.09 -6.61 50.98
C ASN A 176 -8.79 -6.87 52.33
N ALA A 177 -10.12 -6.82 52.34
CA ALA A 177 -10.89 -7.17 53.54
C ALA A 177 -10.73 -8.66 53.92
N LEU A 178 -10.63 -9.56 52.93
CA LEU A 178 -10.35 -10.97 53.16
C LEU A 178 -8.95 -11.21 53.71
N LEU A 179 -7.94 -10.54 53.13
CA LEU A 179 -6.55 -10.62 53.61
C LEU A 179 -6.42 -10.17 55.06
N SER A 180 -6.99 -9.02 55.41
CA SER A 180 -6.97 -8.53 56.80
C SER A 180 -7.65 -9.51 57.76
N ARG A 181 -8.74 -10.16 57.34
CA ARG A 181 -9.43 -11.15 58.17
C ARG A 181 -8.65 -12.47 58.28
N LEU A 182 -7.99 -12.89 57.22
CA LEU A 182 -7.08 -14.03 57.25
C LEU A 182 -5.92 -13.79 58.23
N GLU A 183 -5.34 -12.59 58.21
CA GLU A 183 -4.25 -12.21 59.12
C GLU A 183 -4.70 -12.24 60.59
N LEU A 184 -5.90 -11.73 60.89
CA LEU A 184 -6.50 -11.82 62.24
C LEU A 184 -6.67 -13.29 62.65
N ALA A 185 -7.29 -14.12 61.81
CA ALA A 185 -7.49 -15.52 62.10
C ALA A 185 -6.16 -16.25 62.35
N GLN A 186 -5.15 -16.05 61.49
CA GLN A 186 -3.82 -16.66 61.65
C GLN A 186 -3.14 -16.23 62.97
N GLY A 187 -3.27 -14.97 63.37
CA GLY A 187 -2.75 -14.46 64.64
C GLY A 187 -3.45 -15.03 65.87
N GLU A 188 -4.71 -15.43 65.73
CA GLU A 188 -5.54 -15.93 66.82
C GLU A 188 -5.49 -17.46 66.99
N ILE A 189 -5.03 -18.24 65.99
CA ILE A 189 -5.04 -19.72 66.02
C ILE A 189 -4.42 -20.31 67.31
N GLU A 190 -3.33 -19.73 67.81
CA GLU A 190 -2.64 -20.26 69.00
C GLU A 190 -3.20 -19.71 70.32
N SER A 191 -3.64 -18.46 70.31
CA SER A 191 -4.01 -17.73 71.54
C SER A 191 -5.52 -17.78 71.83
N ASN A 192 -6.34 -17.85 70.79
CA ASN A 192 -7.79 -17.88 70.86
C ASN A 192 -8.38 -18.68 69.66
N PRO A 193 -8.29 -20.03 69.67
CA PRO A 193 -8.81 -20.87 68.59
C PRO A 193 -10.30 -20.66 68.28
N PHE A 194 -11.09 -20.25 69.28
CA PHE A 194 -12.51 -19.96 69.11
C PHE A 194 -12.74 -18.69 68.26
N ALA A 195 -11.98 -17.62 68.51
CA ALA A 195 -12.07 -16.41 67.71
C ALA A 195 -11.52 -16.65 66.28
N ALA A 196 -10.40 -17.37 66.15
CA ALA A 196 -9.88 -17.80 64.87
C ALA A 196 -10.92 -18.60 64.05
N GLN A 197 -11.64 -19.53 64.68
CA GLN A 197 -12.72 -20.28 64.04
C GLN A 197 -13.84 -19.37 63.53
N SER A 198 -14.25 -18.37 64.33
CA SER A 198 -15.27 -17.39 63.94
C SER A 198 -14.82 -16.53 62.76
N ASP A 199 -13.56 -16.07 62.75
CA ASP A 199 -13.04 -15.28 61.63
C ASP A 199 -12.90 -16.10 60.35
N LEU A 200 -12.47 -17.37 60.45
CA LEU A 200 -12.43 -18.29 59.31
C LEU A 200 -13.83 -18.62 58.77
N GLU A 201 -14.86 -18.68 59.62
CA GLU A 201 -16.24 -18.85 59.17
C GLU A 201 -16.71 -17.65 58.34
N VAL A 202 -16.46 -16.44 58.82
CA VAL A 202 -16.78 -15.24 58.04
C VAL A 202 -15.99 -15.21 56.74
N LEU A 203 -14.70 -15.57 56.78
CA LEU A 203 -13.86 -15.65 55.58
C LEU A 203 -14.42 -16.64 54.55
N ALA A 204 -14.81 -17.84 54.99
CA ALA A 204 -15.40 -18.87 54.12
C ALA A 204 -16.71 -18.40 53.47
N VAL A 205 -17.60 -17.75 54.25
CA VAL A 205 -18.85 -17.20 53.71
C VAL A 205 -18.57 -16.14 52.66
N ARG A 206 -17.64 -15.21 52.92
CA ARG A 206 -17.28 -14.18 51.94
C ARG A 206 -16.66 -14.75 50.67
N LEU A 207 -15.80 -15.77 50.77
CA LEU A 207 -15.23 -16.43 49.60
C LEU A 207 -16.31 -17.09 48.73
N ILE A 208 -17.34 -17.68 49.34
CA ILE A 208 -18.49 -18.24 48.61
C ILE A 208 -19.32 -17.13 47.97
N GLU A 209 -19.60 -16.04 48.69
CA GLU A 209 -20.31 -14.89 48.13
C GLU A 209 -19.57 -14.29 46.91
N LEU A 210 -18.22 -14.23 46.96
CA LEU A 210 -17.42 -13.80 45.82
C LEU A 210 -17.48 -14.80 44.66
N GLU A 211 -17.45 -16.09 44.95
CA GLU A 211 -17.60 -17.13 43.92
C GLU A 211 -18.91 -16.94 43.18
N GLU A 212 -20.00 -16.76 43.93
CA GLU A 212 -21.33 -16.54 43.36
C GLU A 212 -21.40 -15.22 42.58
N ALA A 213 -20.84 -14.14 43.13
CA ALA A 213 -20.88 -12.83 42.49
C ALA A 213 -20.09 -12.79 41.17
N TRP A 214 -18.97 -13.50 41.08
CA TRP A 214 -18.06 -13.42 39.93
C TRP A 214 -18.29 -14.52 38.89
N PHE A 215 -18.81 -15.69 39.29
CA PHE A 215 -18.88 -16.86 38.42
C PHE A 215 -20.29 -17.46 38.24
N SER A 216 -21.32 -17.01 38.98
CA SER A 216 -22.69 -17.56 38.84
C SER A 216 -23.57 -16.88 37.78
N ALA A 217 -23.00 -16.08 36.87
CA ALA A 217 -23.72 -15.57 35.69
C ALA A 217 -23.59 -16.54 34.50
N PRO A 218 -24.67 -16.78 33.71
CA PRO A 218 -24.65 -17.70 32.57
C PRO A 218 -23.87 -17.19 31.36
#